data_AF-A0A6G7X2C9-F1
#
_entry.id   AF-A0A6G7X2C9-F1
#
_cell.length_a   1.000
_cell.length_b   1.000
_cell.length_c   1.000
_cell.angle_alpha   90.00
_cell.angle_beta   90.00
_cell.angle_gamma   90.00
#
_symmetry.space_group_name_H-M   'P 1'
#
loop_
_entity.id
_entity.type
_entity.pdbx_description
1 polymer ?
#
loop_
_entity_poly.entity_id
_entity_poly.type
_entity_poly.pdbx_seq_one_letter_code
_entity_poly.pdbx_strand_id
1 'polypeptide(L)'
;MENKIILTFIEKWENTKIISNFRLNVFHSVAVHLNFMKATEELYILQPAVTKNIKELETELDVKLFDRLLNKVALTEAGRILFDYA
;
A
#
# COMPACT_ATOMS: atom_id res chain seq x y z
N MET A 1 -11.99 -5.06 -36.73
CA MET A 1 -10.90 -5.85 -36.11
C MET A 1 -9.76 -4.97 -35.57
N GLU A 2 -9.79 -3.66 -35.84
CA GLU A 2 -8.88 -2.70 -35.23
C GLU A 2 -9.48 -2.20 -33.91
N ASN A 3 -8.64 -2.02 -32.90
CA ASN A 3 -8.93 -1.53 -31.54
C ASN A 3 -9.17 -2.53 -30.42
N LYS A 4 -9.00 -3.84 -30.63
CA LYS A 4 -8.80 -4.72 -29.46
C LYS A 4 -7.51 -4.35 -28.72
N ILE A 5 -6.44 -3.99 -29.44
CA ILE A 5 -5.15 -3.56 -28.87
C ILE A 5 -5.30 -2.26 -28.09
N ILE A 6 -5.95 -1.23 -28.66
CA ILE A 6 -6.16 0.07 -27.98
C ILE A 6 -7.04 -0.11 -26.74
N LEU A 7 -8.11 -0.90 -26.81
CA LEU A 7 -8.94 -1.19 -25.64
C LEU A 7 -8.17 -1.96 -24.56
N THR A 8 -7.34 -2.94 -24.93
CA THR A 8 -6.46 -3.64 -23.97
C THR A 8 -5.42 -2.69 -23.35
N PHE A 9 -4.92 -1.74 -24.13
CA PHE A 9 -3.94 -0.74 -23.66
C PHE A 9 -4.60 0.29 -22.74
N ILE A 10 -5.80 0.77 -23.06
CA ILE A 10 -6.58 1.70 -22.23
C ILE A 10 -7.04 1.00 -20.94
N GLU A 11 -7.56 -0.23 -21.00
CA GLU A 11 -7.89 -1.01 -19.79
C GLU A 11 -6.66 -1.25 -18.91
N LYS A 12 -5.48 -1.48 -19.51
CA LYS A 12 -4.22 -1.63 -18.77
C LYS A 12 -3.73 -0.31 -18.16
N TRP A 13 -3.91 0.81 -18.86
CA TRP A 13 -3.52 2.14 -18.38
C TRP A 13 -4.52 2.71 -17.35
N GLU A 14 -5.80 2.42 -17.44
CA GLU A 14 -6.80 2.73 -16.40
C GLU A 14 -6.61 1.85 -15.16
N ASN A 15 -6.12 0.61 -15.31
CA ASN A 15 -5.74 -0.27 -14.20
C ASN A 15 -4.33 -0.02 -13.65
N THR A 16 -3.54 0.86 -14.28
CA THR A 16 -2.37 1.45 -13.63
C THR A 16 -2.89 2.51 -12.67
N LYS A 17 -3.52 2.02 -11.60
CA LYS A 17 -3.96 2.82 -10.46
C LYS A 17 -2.75 3.65 -10.08
N ILE A 18 -2.85 4.97 -10.18
CA ILE A 18 -1.88 5.83 -9.51
C ILE A 18 -1.97 5.41 -8.05
N ILE A 19 -0.83 4.98 -7.46
CA ILE A 19 -0.79 4.70 -6.03
C ILE A 19 -1.42 5.91 -5.35
N SER A 20 -2.57 5.69 -4.73
CA SER A 20 -3.28 6.80 -4.08
C SER A 20 -2.32 7.39 -3.05
N ASN A 21 -2.07 8.70 -3.12
CA ASN A 21 -1.26 9.42 -2.15
C ASN A 21 -1.66 9.02 -0.72
N PHE A 22 -2.96 8.80 -0.49
CA PHE A 22 -3.48 8.31 0.78
C PHE A 22 -2.93 6.93 1.21
N ARG A 23 -2.75 5.96 0.30
CA ARG A 23 -2.18 4.65 0.64
C ARG A 23 -0.72 4.76 1.08
N LEU A 24 0.05 5.63 0.43
CA LEU A 24 1.43 5.91 0.81
C LEU A 24 1.48 6.58 2.18
N ASN A 25 0.56 7.51 2.47
CA ASN A 25 0.45 8.12 3.81
C ASN A 25 0.11 7.07 4.89
N VAL A 26 -0.81 6.14 4.59
CA VAL A 26 -1.13 5.02 5.48
C VAL A 26 0.09 4.13 5.69
N PHE A 27 0.82 3.79 4.62
CA PHE A 27 2.07 3.03 4.70
C PHE A 27 3.11 3.74 5.57
N HIS A 28 3.39 5.01 5.30
CA HIS A 28 4.39 5.79 5.99
C HIS A 28 4.08 5.87 7.49
N SER A 29 2.83 6.18 7.87
CA SER A 29 2.43 6.20 9.28
C SER A 29 2.61 4.84 9.97
N VAL A 30 2.19 3.73 9.33
CA VAL A 30 2.42 2.39 9.89
C VAL A 30 3.91 2.06 10.00
N ALA A 31 4.73 2.49 9.03
CA ALA A 31 6.17 2.26 8.99
C ALA A 31 6.91 3.02 10.11
N VAL A 32 6.57 4.30 10.33
CA VAL A 32 7.13 5.12 11.41
C VAL A 32 6.82 4.52 12.78
N HIS A 33 5.59 4.05 12.99
CA HIS A 33 5.14 3.58 14.30
C HIS A 33 5.35 2.09 14.54
N LEU A 34 5.60 1.32 13.49
CA LEU A 34 5.51 -0.15 13.47
C LEU A 34 4.25 -0.66 14.19
N ASN A 35 3.14 0.03 13.97
CA ASN A 35 1.90 -0.21 14.69
C ASN A 35 0.67 0.26 13.89
N PHE A 36 -0.20 -0.68 13.52
CA PHE A 36 -1.42 -0.41 12.77
C PHE A 36 -2.45 0.42 13.55
N MET A 37 -2.49 0.29 14.88
CA MET A 37 -3.39 1.08 15.73
C MET A 37 -2.91 2.53 15.82
N LYS A 38 -1.60 2.78 15.98
CA LYS A 38 -1.09 4.16 16.00
C LYS A 38 -1.41 4.94 14.71
N ALA A 39 -1.36 4.26 13.57
CA ALA A 39 -1.75 4.87 12.30
C ALA A 39 -3.25 5.25 12.23
N THR A 40 -4.12 4.57 12.99
CA THR A 40 -5.54 4.96 13.08
C THR A 40 -5.72 6.27 13.82
N GLU A 41 -4.95 6.46 14.89
CA GLU A 41 -4.99 7.65 15.73
C GLU A 41 -4.41 8.86 14.98
N GLU A 42 -3.28 8.66 14.30
CA GLU A 42 -2.62 9.71 13.52
C GLU A 42 -3.44 10.17 12.31
N LEU A 43 -4.03 9.23 11.57
CA LEU A 43 -4.74 9.52 10.32
C LEU A 43 -6.25 9.69 10.51
N TYR A 44 -6.76 9.57 11.74
CA TYR A 44 -8.18 9.66 12.09
C TYR A 44 -9.08 8.75 11.25
N ILE A 45 -8.63 7.51 11.02
CA ILE A 45 -9.38 6.48 10.28
C ILE A 45 -9.41 5.15 11.01
N LEU A 46 -10.41 4.30 10.71
CA LEU A 46 -10.56 3.02 11.39
C LEU A 46 -9.46 2.01 11.00
N GLN A 47 -9.09 1.12 11.93
CA GLN A 47 -8.09 0.07 11.70
C GLN A 47 -8.37 -0.84 10.49
N PRO A 48 -9.63 -1.25 10.19
CA PRO A 48 -9.93 -1.99 8.97
C PRO A 48 -9.58 -1.20 7.69
N ALA A 49 -9.72 0.13 7.72
CA ALA A 49 -9.33 0.99 6.60
C ALA A 49 -7.80 1.06 6.45
N VAL A 50 -7.05 1.18 7.55
CA VAL A 50 -5.57 1.09 7.52
C VAL A 50 -5.14 -0.26 6.92
N THR A 51 -5.67 -1.36 7.45
CA THR A 51 -5.32 -2.71 6.98
C THR A 51 -5.67 -2.94 5.52
N LYS A 52 -6.83 -2.45 5.08
CA LYS A 52 -7.25 -2.53 3.67
C LYS A 52 -6.31 -1.73 2.76
N ASN A 53 -5.96 -0.50 3.13
CA ASN A 53 -5.06 0.33 2.33
C ASN A 53 -3.66 -0.28 2.22
N ILE A 54 -3.10 -0.83 3.30
CA ILE A 54 -1.82 -1.55 3.24
C ILE A 54 -1.92 -2.78 2.34
N LYS A 55 -2.97 -3.61 2.49
CA LYS A 55 -3.15 -4.80 1.65
C LYS A 55 -3.29 -4.43 0.17
N GLU A 56 -4.05 -3.39 -0.15
CA GLU A 56 -4.22 -2.94 -1.52
C GLU A 56 -2.92 -2.38 -2.10
N LEU A 57 -2.11 -1.67 -1.31
CA LEU A 57 -0.78 -1.22 -1.72
C LEU A 57 0.18 -2.40 -1.96
N GLU A 58 0.21 -3.37 -1.04
CA GLU A 58 1.01 -4.60 -1.20
C GLU A 58 0.60 -5.40 -2.45
N THR A 59 -0.70 -5.45 -2.76
CA THR A 59 -1.21 -6.10 -3.97
C THR A 59 -0.84 -5.33 -5.24
N GLU A 60 -0.92 -4.00 -5.21
CA GLU A 60 -0.58 -3.16 -6.36
C GLU A 60 0.92 -3.22 -6.70
N LEU A 61 1.76 -3.35 -5.68
CA LEU A 61 3.22 -3.49 -5.83
C LEU A 61 3.68 -4.95 -5.98
N ASP A 62 2.77 -5.92 -5.84
CA ASP A 62 3.06 -7.37 -5.83
C ASP A 62 4.16 -7.79 -4.83
N VAL A 63 4.24 -7.10 -3.69
CA VAL A 63 5.23 -7.39 -2.63
C VAL A 63 4.63 -7.17 -1.24
N LYS A 64 5.15 -7.88 -0.24
CA LYS A 64 4.86 -7.59 1.17
C LYS A 64 5.72 -6.44 1.66
N LEU A 65 5.09 -5.49 2.35
CA LEU A 65 5.75 -4.32 2.94
C LEU A 65 5.97 -4.51 4.44
N PHE A 66 5.11 -5.31 5.09
CA PHE A 66 5.22 -5.61 6.51
C PHE A 66 5.22 -7.11 6.83
N ASP A 67 6.14 -7.51 7.70
CA ASP A 67 6.08 -8.78 8.41
C ASP A 67 5.26 -8.63 9.68
N ARG A 68 4.36 -9.61 9.92
CA ARG A 68 3.45 -9.62 11.06
C ARG A 68 3.60 -10.94 11.82
N LEU A 69 4.72 -11.09 12.53
CA LEU A 69 5.05 -12.30 13.28
C LEU A 69 4.89 -12.07 14.78
N LEU A 70 4.30 -13.04 15.49
CA LEU A 70 4.24 -13.07 16.96
C LEU A 70 3.77 -11.74 17.59
N ASN A 71 2.71 -11.14 17.01
CA ASN A 71 2.14 -9.85 17.43
C ASN A 71 3.06 -8.62 17.26
N LYS A 72 4.17 -8.75 16.53
CA LYS A 72 5.04 -7.63 16.16
C LYS A 72 4.89 -7.30 14.69
N VAL A 73 5.01 -6.01 14.38
CA VAL A 73 5.03 -5.48 13.02
C VAL A 73 6.46 -5.03 12.74
N ALA A 74 6.99 -5.43 11.59
CA ALA A 74 8.30 -5.00 11.10
C ALA A 74 8.21 -4.72 9.60
N LEU A 75 9.09 -3.86 9.08
CA LEU A 75 9.23 -3.69 7.64
C LEU A 75 9.92 -4.92 7.04
N THR A 76 9.43 -5.35 5.88
CA THR A 76 10.20 -6.25 4.99
C THR A 76 11.35 -5.47 4.35
N GLU A 77 12.15 -6.13 3.52
CA GLU A 77 13.15 -5.43 2.71
C GLU A 77 12.52 -4.44 1.73
N ALA A 78 11.46 -4.87 1.02
CA ALA A 78 10.71 -3.97 0.14
C ALA A 78 10.07 -2.80 0.91
N GLY A 79 9.58 -3.06 2.12
CA GLY A 79 9.06 -2.03 3.03
C GLY A 79 10.13 -1.01 3.43
N ARG A 80 11.35 -1.45 3.75
CA ARG A 80 12.47 -0.55 4.06
C ARG A 80 12.83 0.34 2.87
N ILE A 81 12.98 -0.26 1.69
CA ILE A 81 13.28 0.47 0.46
C ILE A 81 12.20 1.53 0.22
N LEU A 82 10.92 1.15 0.26
CA LEU A 82 9.83 2.11 0.03
C LEU A 82 9.81 3.23 1.06
N PHE A 83 10.12 2.93 2.33
CA PHE A 83 10.18 3.92 3.40
C PHE A 83 11.31 4.93 3.19
N ASP A 84 12.46 4.52 2.68
CA ASP A 84 13.59 5.42 2.42
C ASP A 84 13.33 6.39 1.26
N TYR A 85 12.41 6.05 0.34
CA TYR A 85 12.02 6.90 -0.79
C TYR A 85 10.76 7.77 -0.52
N ALA A 86 10.03 7.54 0.58
CA ALA A 86 8.73 8.14 0.88
C ALA A 86 8.82 9.21 1.97
#